data_AF-A0A6A6ZRV9-F1
#
_entry.id   AF-A0A6A6ZRV9-F1
#
_cell.length_a   1.000
_cell.length_b   1.000
_cell.length_c   1.000
_cell.angle_alpha   90.00
_cell.angle_beta   90.00
_cell.angle_gamma   90.00
#
_symmetry.space_group_name_H-M   'P 1'
#
loop_
_entity.id
_entity.type
_entity.pdbx_description
1 polymer ?
#
loop_
_entity_poly.entity_id
_entity_poly.type
_entity_poly.pdbx_seq_one_letter_code
_entity_poly.pdbx_strand_id
1 'polypeptide(L)'
;MTSTKRPNLLNALIKASDAAQAANAKAKTYMSDDELTGNMFVFAFAGHETTATTISYALSQLALNQDVQDWVAEELKEVVGDTETLDYSKRTRD
;
A
#
# COMPACT_ATOMS: atom_id res chain seq x y z
N MET A 1 25.99 -7.12 -13.05
CA MET A 1 24.79 -6.37 -12.63
C MET A 1 23.64 -7.36 -12.45
N THR A 2 23.53 -7.97 -11.27
CA THR A 2 22.39 -8.83 -10.93
C THR A 2 21.29 -7.94 -10.37
N SER A 3 20.24 -7.68 -11.16
CA SER A 3 19.02 -7.03 -10.67
C SER A 3 18.35 -7.97 -9.67
N THR A 4 18.61 -7.78 -8.39
CA THR A 4 17.87 -8.47 -7.34
C THR A 4 16.44 -7.96 -7.39
N LYS A 5 15.52 -8.73 -7.99
CA LYS A 5 14.08 -8.42 -7.98
C LYS A 5 13.67 -8.20 -6.54
N ARG A 6 13.27 -6.97 -6.19
CA ARG A 6 12.70 -6.68 -4.87
C ARG A 6 11.50 -7.60 -4.66
N PRO A 7 11.43 -8.34 -3.54
CA PRO A 7 10.26 -9.17 -3.26
C PRO A 7 9.03 -8.27 -3.22
N ASN A 8 7.97 -8.69 -3.91
CA ASN A 8 6.71 -7.98 -4.00
C ASN A 8 5.58 -8.99 -3.76
N LEU A 9 4.34 -8.50 -3.69
CA LEU A 9 3.18 -9.33 -3.40
C LEU A 9 3.02 -10.49 -4.39
N LEU A 10 3.22 -10.24 -5.68
CA LEU A 10 3.16 -11.28 -6.72
C LEU A 10 4.21 -12.36 -6.48
N ASN A 11 5.45 -11.98 -6.20
CA ASN A 11 6.53 -12.93 -5.88
C ASN A 11 6.22 -13.74 -4.62
N ALA A 12 5.50 -13.16 -3.63
CA ALA A 12 5.09 -13.88 -2.43
C ALA A 12 3.98 -14.90 -2.71
N LEU A 13 2.98 -14.53 -3.53
CA LEU A 13 1.89 -15.42 -3.93
C LEU A 13 2.38 -16.58 -4.80
N ILE A 14 3.28 -16.32 -5.76
CA ILE A 14 3.90 -17.37 -6.59
C ILE A 14 4.66 -18.36 -5.71
N LYS A 15 5.51 -17.87 -4.78
CA LYS A 15 6.26 -18.74 -3.86
C LYS A 15 5.35 -19.58 -2.97
N ALA A 16 4.23 -19.01 -2.52
CA ALA A 16 3.25 -19.75 -1.73
C ALA A 16 2.58 -20.86 -2.56
N SER A 17 2.26 -20.60 -3.82
CA SER A 17 1.70 -21.61 -4.74
C SER A 17 2.70 -22.72 -5.07
N ASP A 18 3.94 -22.37 -5.40
CA ASP A 18 5.02 -23.34 -5.68
C ASP A 18 5.31 -24.25 -4.48
N ALA A 19 5.35 -23.68 -3.26
CA ALA A 19 5.56 -24.44 -2.04
C ALA A 19 4.41 -25.40 -1.73
N ALA A 20 3.17 -25.00 -2.03
CA ALA A 20 1.99 -25.85 -1.88
C ALA A 20 2.00 -27.02 -2.89
N GLN A 21 2.41 -26.75 -4.13
CA GLN A 21 2.56 -27.77 -5.17
C GLN A 21 3.63 -28.82 -4.78
N ALA A 22 4.79 -28.38 -4.32
CA ALA A 22 5.88 -29.26 -3.90
C ALA A 22 5.50 -30.17 -2.70
N ALA A 23 4.63 -29.68 -1.82
CA ALA A 23 4.19 -30.42 -0.63
C ALA A 23 3.06 -31.44 -0.90
N ASN A 24 2.55 -31.58 -2.13
CA ASN A 24 1.29 -32.30 -2.44
C ASN A 24 0.14 -31.89 -1.48
N ALA A 25 0.18 -30.66 -0.97
CA ALA A 25 -0.84 -30.16 -0.07
C ALA A 25 -2.16 -30.05 -0.85
N LYS A 26 -3.27 -30.54 -0.27
CA LYS A 26 -4.60 -30.41 -0.89
C LYS A 26 -4.86 -28.96 -1.33
N ALA A 27 -5.71 -28.80 -2.34
CA ALA A 27 -6.14 -27.57 -3.06
C ALA A 27 -6.33 -26.26 -2.28
N LYS A 28 -6.26 -26.25 -0.95
CA LYS A 28 -6.44 -25.08 -0.09
C LYS A 28 -5.26 -24.10 -0.09
N THR A 29 -4.07 -24.54 -0.49
CA THR A 29 -2.85 -23.69 -0.54
C THR A 29 -2.24 -23.56 -1.93
N TYR A 30 -2.65 -24.42 -2.88
CA TYR A 30 -2.28 -24.27 -4.29
C TYR A 30 -3.23 -23.28 -4.96
N MET A 31 -2.69 -22.32 -5.72
CA MET A 31 -3.47 -21.33 -6.46
C MET A 31 -3.20 -21.52 -7.95
N SER A 32 -4.27 -21.64 -8.74
CA SER A 32 -4.21 -21.57 -10.19
C SER A 32 -3.84 -20.16 -10.68
N ASP A 33 -3.42 -20.04 -11.94
CA ASP A 33 -3.09 -18.75 -12.56
C ASP A 33 -4.27 -17.76 -12.54
N ASP A 34 -5.50 -18.28 -12.70
CA ASP A 34 -6.73 -17.50 -12.62
C ASP A 34 -6.98 -16.98 -11.20
N GLU A 35 -6.77 -17.83 -10.17
CA GLU A 35 -6.89 -17.42 -8.77
C GLU A 35 -5.81 -16.41 -8.38
N LEU A 36 -4.57 -16.58 -8.88
CA LEU A 36 -3.49 -15.63 -8.66
C LEU A 36 -3.82 -14.26 -9.27
N THR A 37 -4.29 -14.26 -10.51
CA THR A 37 -4.71 -13.04 -11.22
C THR A 37 -5.90 -12.38 -10.52
N GLY A 38 -6.90 -13.16 -10.09
CA GLY A 38 -8.06 -12.67 -9.37
C GLY A 38 -7.68 -12.01 -8.03
N ASN A 39 -6.80 -12.63 -7.25
CA ASN A 39 -6.32 -12.04 -5.99
C ASN A 39 -5.55 -10.74 -6.24
N MET A 40 -4.67 -10.72 -7.25
CA MET A 40 -3.95 -9.49 -7.63
C MET A 40 -4.92 -8.37 -8.03
N PHE A 41 -5.97 -8.68 -8.78
CA PHE A 41 -7.01 -7.72 -9.13
C PHE A 41 -7.73 -7.20 -7.89
N VAL A 42 -8.15 -8.07 -6.97
CA VAL A 42 -8.82 -7.67 -5.72
C VAL A 42 -7.95 -6.73 -4.89
N PHE A 43 -6.66 -7.06 -4.71
CA PHE A 43 -5.74 -6.19 -3.96
C PHE A 43 -5.56 -4.82 -4.63
N ALA A 44 -5.40 -4.80 -5.95
CA ALA A 44 -5.23 -3.55 -6.70
C ALA A 44 -6.50 -2.69 -6.64
N PHE A 45 -7.66 -3.30 -6.91
CA PHE A 45 -8.94 -2.62 -6.96
C PHE A 45 -9.35 -2.07 -5.59
N ALA A 46 -9.29 -2.92 -4.55
CA ALA A 46 -9.66 -2.51 -3.19
C ALA A 46 -8.73 -1.39 -2.68
N GLY A 47 -7.43 -1.49 -2.96
CA GLY A 47 -6.46 -0.46 -2.56
C GLY A 47 -6.64 0.86 -3.32
N HIS A 48 -7.00 0.80 -4.60
CA HIS A 48 -7.16 1.99 -5.43
C HIS A 48 -8.45 2.75 -5.09
N GLU A 49 -9.61 2.11 -5.22
CA GLU A 49 -10.90 2.80 -5.13
C GLU A 49 -11.16 3.38 -3.74
N THR A 50 -10.85 2.63 -2.68
CA THR A 50 -11.08 3.09 -1.30
C THR A 50 -10.15 4.24 -0.94
N THR A 51 -8.86 4.14 -1.24
CA THR A 51 -7.87 5.16 -0.90
C THR A 51 -8.08 6.42 -1.73
N ALA A 52 -8.30 6.29 -3.05
CA ALA A 52 -8.54 7.43 -3.93
C ALA A 52 -9.81 8.20 -3.52
N THR A 53 -10.89 7.48 -3.21
CA THR A 53 -12.14 8.09 -2.73
C THR A 53 -11.92 8.81 -1.40
N THR A 54 -11.22 8.16 -0.45
CA THR A 54 -10.93 8.75 0.86
C THR A 54 -10.10 10.03 0.73
N ILE A 55 -9.05 10.03 -0.07
CA ILE A 55 -8.21 11.22 -0.31
C ILE A 55 -9.03 12.32 -0.98
N SER A 56 -9.85 11.98 -1.98
CA SER A 56 -10.70 12.95 -2.67
C SER A 56 -11.66 13.65 -1.72
N TYR A 57 -12.28 12.88 -0.81
CA TYR A 57 -13.17 13.43 0.20
C TYR A 57 -12.41 14.28 1.23
N ALA A 58 -11.25 13.82 1.70
CA ALA A 58 -10.41 14.58 2.63
C ALA A 58 -9.99 15.93 2.03
N LEU A 59 -9.52 15.95 0.78
CA LEU A 59 -9.17 17.19 0.08
C LEU A 59 -10.38 18.12 -0.09
N SER A 60 -11.54 17.55 -0.41
CA SER A 60 -12.79 18.32 -0.52
C SER A 60 -13.18 18.96 0.82
N GLN A 61 -13.03 18.23 1.94
CA GLN A 61 -13.29 18.76 3.27
C GLN A 61 -12.30 19.86 3.66
N LEU A 62 -11.01 19.70 3.35
CA LEU A 62 -10.02 20.76 3.61
C LEU A 62 -10.35 22.03 2.82
N ALA A 63 -10.69 21.90 1.53
CA ALA A 63 -11.04 23.05 0.69
C ALA A 63 -12.30 23.80 1.16
N LEU A 64 -13.22 23.11 1.85
CA LEU A 64 -14.45 23.71 2.39
C LEU A 64 -14.27 24.27 3.81
N ASN A 65 -13.24 23.83 4.55
CA ASN A 65 -12.99 24.20 5.95
C ASN A 65 -11.57 24.76 6.09
N GLN A 66 -11.41 26.04 5.76
CA GLN A 66 -10.10 26.69 5.68
C GLN A 66 -9.35 26.73 7.02
N ASP A 67 -10.07 26.83 8.13
CA ASP A 67 -9.51 26.77 9.49
C ASP A 67 -8.82 25.43 9.77
N VAL A 68 -9.44 24.32 9.37
CA VAL A 68 -8.85 22.98 9.47
C VAL A 68 -7.67 22.83 8.51
N GLN A 69 -7.78 23.35 7.29
CA GLN A 69 -6.69 23.33 6.33
C GLN A 69 -5.46 24.08 6.83
N ASP A 70 -5.65 25.26 7.43
CA ASP A 70 -4.56 26.07 7.98
C ASP A 70 -3.89 25.36 9.16
N TRP A 71 -4.68 24.72 10.04
CA TRP A 71 -4.17 23.92 11.15
C TRP A 71 -3.31 22.73 10.66
N VAL A 72 -3.78 21.95 9.68
CA VAL A 72 -3.01 20.84 9.11
C VAL A 72 -1.73 21.34 8.42
N ALA A 73 -1.79 22.49 7.75
CA ALA A 73 -0.62 23.08 7.09
C ALA A 73 0.44 23.55 8.10
N GLU A 74 0.04 24.04 9.27
CA GLU A 74 0.93 24.38 10.38
C GLU A 74 1.63 23.13 10.93
N GLU A 75 0.87 22.06 11.20
CA GLU A 75 1.42 20.77 11.66
C GLU A 75 2.42 20.19 10.65
N LEU A 76 2.11 20.26 9.35
CA LEU A 76 3.03 19.82 8.30
C LEU A 76 4.34 20.63 8.30
N LYS A 77 4.28 21.95 8.51
CA LYS A 77 5.51 22.77 8.63
C LYS A 77 6.32 22.40 9.85
N GLU A 78 5.68 22.09 10.97
CA GLU A 78 6.36 21.69 12.19
C GLU A 78 7.07 20.33 12.03
N VAL A 79 6.39 19.34 11.46
CA VAL A 79 6.91 17.96 11.34
C VAL A 79 7.90 17.82 10.18
N VAL A 80 7.64 18.49 9.05
CA VAL A 80 8.40 18.32 7.81
C VAL A 80 9.47 19.40 7.63
N GLY A 81 9.26 20.60 8.20
CA GLY A 81 10.14 21.75 8.00
C GLY A 81 10.29 22.11 6.52
N ASP A 82 11.51 22.52 6.14
CA ASP A 82 11.86 22.85 4.75
C ASP A 82 12.31 21.62 3.92
N THR A 83 12.10 20.41 4.44
CA THR A 83 12.58 19.18 3.80
C THR A 83 11.63 18.74 2.69
N GLU A 84 12.12 18.58 1.47
CA GLU A 84 11.30 18.10 0.33
C GLU A 84 10.86 16.62 0.47
N THR A 85 11.54 15.85 1.32
CA THR A 85 11.29 14.40 1.46
C THR A 85 11.03 14.01 2.91
N LEU A 86 9.87 13.38 3.13
CA LEU A 86 9.51 12.75 4.39
C LEU A 86 10.37 11.51 4.64
N ASP A 87 11.12 11.52 5.73
CA ASP A 87 11.86 10.36 6.22
C ASP A 87 11.09 9.67 7.36
N TYR A 88 10.32 8.65 6.99
CA TYR A 88 9.51 7.88 7.93
C TYR A 88 10.32 6.99 8.88
N SER A 89 11.63 6.80 8.63
CA SER A 89 12.49 6.00 9.51
C SER A 89 12.84 6.71 10.82
N LYS A 90 12.66 8.03 10.87
CA LYS A 90 12.97 8.88 12.03
C LYS A 90 11.82 9.05 13.01
N ARG A 91 10.65 8.46 12.75
CA ARG A 91 9.49 8.54 13.65
C ARG A 91 9.73 7.69 14.90
N THR A 92 10.25 8.29 15.97
CA THR A 92 10.23 7.69 17.31
C THR A 92 8.78 7.59 17.78
N ARG A 93 8.38 6.39 18.23
CA ARG A 93 7.09 6.19 18.90
C ARG A 93 7.18 6.85 20.27
N ASP A 94 6.59 8.02 20.40
CA ASP A 94 6.13 8.53 21.69
C ASP A 94 4.83 7.79 22.09
#